data_AF-A0A947PA72-F1
#
_entry.id   AF-A0A947PA72-F1
#
_cell.length_a   1.000
_cell.length_b   1.000
_cell.length_c   1.000
_cell.angle_alpha   90.00
_cell.angle_beta   90.00
_cell.angle_gamma   90.00
#
_symmetry.space_group_name_H-M   'P 1'
#
loop_
_entity.id
_entity.type
_entity.pdbx_description
1 polymer ?
#
loop_
_entity_poly.entity_id
_entity_poly.type
_entity_poly.pdbx_seq_one_letter_code
_entity_poly.pdbx_strand_id
1 'polypeptide(L)'
;MEIKEELIKLIKTSIYAQYSLIPIPIEIKNQELLNDKFFLGYIFGFTDGLLSSYDLYDEDLHINITIAVCVHLLGLDIGIEAFYKIVEIQKESYKNPGIMQGGQDAINLLNGKTPSLGLTKHYLFKD
;
A
#
# COMPACT_ATOMS: atom_id res chain seq x y z
N MET A 1 -9.51 -27.55 -2.17
CA MET A 1 -9.27 -26.64 -1.03
C MET A 1 -7.81 -26.18 -1.04
N GLU A 2 -6.83 -27.08 -1.15
CA GLU A 2 -5.39 -26.76 -1.24
C GLU A 2 -4.98 -25.83 -2.40
N ILE A 3 -5.54 -26.00 -3.61
CA ILE A 3 -5.19 -25.16 -4.77
C ILE A 3 -5.52 -23.67 -4.50
N LYS A 4 -6.61 -23.40 -3.78
CA LYS A 4 -7.02 -22.02 -3.45
C LYS A 4 -6.03 -21.40 -2.44
N GLU A 5 -5.57 -22.17 -1.46
CA GLU A 5 -4.62 -21.69 -0.45
C GLU A 5 -3.22 -21.46 -1.02
N GLU A 6 -2.74 -22.36 -1.90
CA GLU A 6 -1.47 -22.16 -2.61
C GLU A 6 -1.54 -20.98 -3.58
N LEU A 7 -2.65 -20.80 -4.30
CA LEU A 7 -2.85 -19.65 -5.16
C LEU A 7 -2.89 -18.35 -4.35
N ILE A 8 -3.60 -18.34 -3.22
CA ILE A 8 -3.61 -17.20 -2.29
C ILE A 8 -2.21 -16.92 -1.74
N LYS A 9 -1.42 -17.96 -1.42
CA LYS A 9 -0.04 -17.79 -0.93
C LYS A 9 0.89 -17.24 -2.01
N LEU A 10 0.76 -17.73 -3.24
CA LEU A 10 1.50 -17.23 -4.40
C LEU A 10 1.12 -15.76 -4.66
N ILE A 11 -0.18 -15.45 -4.65
CA ILE A 11 -0.69 -14.09 -4.80
C ILE A 11 -0.20 -13.19 -3.67
N LYS A 12 -0.26 -13.63 -2.40
CA LYS A 12 0.33 -12.89 -1.26
C LYS A 12 1.81 -12.57 -1.46
N THR A 13 2.59 -13.55 -1.94
CA THR A 13 4.03 -13.36 -2.21
C THR A 13 4.26 -12.41 -3.39
N SER A 14 3.41 -12.48 -4.41
CA SER A 14 3.50 -11.65 -5.63
C SER A 14 3.08 -10.20 -5.34
N ILE A 15 1.98 -10.03 -4.61
CA ILE A 15 1.48 -8.76 -4.10
C ILE A 15 2.57 -8.14 -3.21
N TYR A 16 3.14 -8.91 -2.28
CA TYR A 16 4.24 -8.44 -1.44
C TYR A 16 5.46 -7.96 -2.25
N ALA A 17 5.86 -8.72 -3.28
CA ALA A 17 6.93 -8.30 -4.19
C ALA A 17 6.58 -6.99 -4.93
N GLN A 18 5.31 -6.77 -5.29
CA GLN A 18 4.87 -5.52 -5.91
C GLN A 18 4.99 -4.31 -4.97
N TYR A 19 4.86 -4.49 -3.65
CA TYR A 19 5.10 -3.42 -2.67
C TYR A 19 6.56 -3.07 -2.48
N SER A 20 7.47 -4.03 -2.68
CA SER A 20 8.91 -3.73 -2.64
C SER A 20 9.33 -2.76 -3.75
N LEU A 21 8.46 -2.56 -4.75
CA LEU A 21 8.64 -1.58 -5.81
C LEU A 21 8.16 -0.18 -5.43
N ILE A 22 7.48 0.00 -4.29
CA ILE A 22 7.10 1.32 -3.80
C ILE A 22 8.38 2.05 -3.42
N PRO A 23 8.79 3.08 -4.18
CA PRO A 23 10.00 3.81 -3.88
C PRO A 23 9.74 4.73 -2.69
N ILE A 24 10.39 4.45 -1.55
CA ILE A 24 10.45 5.38 -0.43
C ILE A 24 11.79 6.12 -0.51
N PRO A 25 11.80 7.46 -0.51
CA PRO A 25 13.04 8.21 -0.43
C PRO A 25 13.84 7.83 0.82
N ILE A 26 15.12 7.49 0.62
CA ILE A 26 16.03 6.98 1.65
C ILE A 26 16.26 8.02 2.77
N GLU A 27 16.04 9.30 2.50
CA GLU A 27 16.30 10.39 3.44
C GLU A 27 15.17 10.62 4.44
N ILE A 28 13.98 10.03 4.26
CA ILE A 28 12.84 10.23 5.17
C ILE A 28 12.95 9.28 6.35
N LYS A 29 12.84 9.82 7.57
CA LYS A 29 12.79 8.99 8.78
C LYS A 29 11.43 8.29 8.87
N ASN A 30 11.45 6.98 9.16
CA ASN A 30 10.23 6.16 9.25
C ASN A 30 9.17 6.74 10.20
N GLN A 31 9.56 7.41 11.28
CA GLN A 31 8.62 8.02 12.23
C GLN A 31 7.86 9.23 11.64
N GLU A 32 8.47 9.97 10.72
CA GLU A 32 7.83 11.15 10.09
C GLU A 32 6.70 10.74 9.15
N LEU A 33 6.83 9.55 8.52
CA LEU A 33 5.82 8.97 7.63
C LEU A 33 4.51 8.63 8.36
N LEU A 34 4.53 8.43 9.68
CA LEU A 34 3.34 8.19 10.47
C LEU A 34 2.37 9.38 10.54
N ASN A 35 2.82 10.58 10.20
CA ASN A 35 1.98 11.77 10.20
C ASN A 35 1.62 12.22 8.78
N ASP A 36 2.16 11.54 7.76
CA ASP A 36 1.90 11.86 6.36
C ASP A 36 0.65 11.11 5.87
N LYS A 37 -0.48 11.82 5.89
CA LYS A 37 -1.76 11.28 5.41
C LYS A 37 -1.70 10.81 3.96
N PHE A 38 -0.90 11.46 3.10
CA PHE A 38 -0.78 11.04 1.70
C PHE A 38 -0.09 9.69 1.62
N PHE A 39 1.02 9.51 2.33
CA PHE A 39 1.77 8.25 2.37
C PHE A 39 0.93 7.08 2.89
N LEU A 40 0.28 7.28 4.04
CA LEU A 40 -0.59 6.27 4.64
C LEU A 40 -1.77 5.95 3.73
N GLY A 41 -2.38 6.98 3.14
CA GLY A 41 -3.43 6.82 2.14
C GLY A 41 -2.94 6.05 0.90
N TYR A 42 -1.73 6.32 0.44
CA TYR A 42 -1.12 5.65 -0.72
C TYR A 42 -0.95 4.16 -0.47
N ILE A 43 -0.41 3.75 0.69
CA ILE A 43 -0.27 2.33 1.05
C ILE A 43 -1.64 1.64 1.00
N PHE A 44 -2.65 2.25 1.63
CA PHE A 44 -4.00 1.71 1.64
C PHE A 44 -4.58 1.58 0.22
N GLY A 45 -4.55 2.67 -0.56
CA GLY A 45 -5.12 2.68 -1.90
C GLY A 45 -4.41 1.71 -2.85
N PHE A 46 -3.10 1.59 -2.75
CA PHE A 46 -2.34 0.61 -3.53
C PHE A 46 -2.74 -0.83 -3.14
N THR A 47 -3.03 -1.07 -1.85
CA THR A 47 -3.54 -2.36 -1.36
C THR A 47 -4.90 -2.70 -1.86
N ASP A 48 -5.83 -1.76 -1.75
CA ASP A 48 -7.17 -1.92 -2.25
C ASP A 48 -7.18 -2.12 -3.78
N GLY A 49 -6.35 -1.37 -4.50
CA GLY A 49 -6.21 -1.47 -5.96
C GLY A 49 -5.63 -2.81 -6.43
N LEU A 50 -4.61 -3.34 -5.74
CA LEU A 50 -4.06 -4.66 -6.07
C LEU A 50 -5.09 -5.75 -5.80
N LEU A 51 -5.70 -5.77 -4.62
CA LEU A 51 -6.66 -6.81 -4.23
C LEU A 51 -7.93 -6.79 -5.08
N SER A 52 -8.46 -5.61 -5.37
CA SER A 52 -9.58 -5.43 -6.30
C SER A 52 -9.27 -5.96 -7.70
N SER A 53 -8.04 -5.77 -8.18
CA SER A 53 -7.64 -6.23 -9.52
C SER A 53 -7.48 -7.75 -9.61
N TYR A 54 -7.27 -8.44 -8.48
CA TYR A 54 -7.23 -9.90 -8.39
C TYR A 54 -8.59 -10.51 -8.01
N ASP A 55 -9.66 -9.71 -7.88
CA ASP A 55 -10.98 -10.14 -7.42
C ASP A 55 -10.94 -10.81 -6.03
N LEU A 56 -10.08 -10.29 -5.15
CA LEU A 56 -9.85 -10.80 -3.80
C LEU A 56 -10.46 -9.87 -2.76
N TYR A 57 -11.78 -9.96 -2.58
CA TYR A 57 -12.55 -9.16 -1.63
C TYR A 57 -12.66 -9.82 -0.24
N ASP A 58 -11.52 -10.16 0.34
CA ASP A 58 -11.42 -10.72 1.69
C ASP A 58 -10.85 -9.65 2.64
N GLU A 59 -11.66 -9.24 3.62
CA GLU A 59 -11.30 -8.16 4.55
C GLU A 59 -10.11 -8.52 5.43
N ASP A 60 -10.05 -9.78 5.90
CA ASP A 60 -8.93 -10.28 6.69
C ASP A 60 -7.64 -10.28 5.85
N LEU A 61 -7.74 -10.66 4.57
CA LEU A 61 -6.63 -10.61 3.64
C LEU A 61 -6.14 -9.17 3.43
N HIS A 62 -7.05 -8.23 3.25
CA HIS A 62 -6.72 -6.81 3.09
C HIS A 62 -5.99 -6.27 4.31
N ILE A 63 -6.51 -6.53 5.52
CA ILE A 63 -5.89 -6.14 6.79
C ILE A 63 -4.49 -6.75 6.90
N ASN A 64 -4.36 -8.06 6.71
CA ASN A 64 -3.08 -8.76 6.86
C ASN A 64 -2.02 -8.26 5.88
N ILE A 65 -2.41 -8.01 4.62
CA ILE A 65 -1.48 -7.47 3.61
C ILE A 65 -1.09 -6.03 3.97
N THR A 66 -2.05 -5.18 4.34
CA THR A 66 -1.77 -3.79 4.71
C THR A 66 -0.78 -3.72 5.87
N ILE A 67 -1.01 -4.51 6.94
CA ILE A 67 -0.09 -4.60 8.09
C ILE A 67 1.30 -5.06 7.63
N ALA A 68 1.38 -6.13 6.83
CA ALA A 68 2.65 -6.69 6.37
C ALA A 68 3.46 -5.67 5.54
N VAL A 69 2.78 -4.87 4.72
CA VAL A 69 3.39 -3.79 3.94
C VAL A 69 3.91 -2.68 4.84
N CYS A 70 3.09 -2.20 5.77
CA CYS A 70 3.53 -1.19 6.73
C CYS A 70 4.76 -1.64 7.53
N VAL A 71 4.77 -2.89 8.01
CA VAL A 71 5.89 -3.48 8.75
C VAL A 71 7.13 -3.63 7.87
N HIS A 72 6.98 -4.05 6.61
CA HIS A 72 8.10 -4.17 5.67
C HIS A 72 8.77 -2.82 5.40
N LEU A 73 7.96 -1.79 5.13
CA LEU A 73 8.44 -0.47 4.75
C LEU A 73 8.99 0.32 5.95
N LEU A 74 8.38 0.19 7.12
CA LEU A 74 8.65 1.09 8.26
C LEU A 74 9.33 0.39 9.45
N GLY A 75 9.40 -0.93 9.45
CA GLY A 75 9.78 -1.74 10.62
C GLY A 75 8.57 -2.12 11.48
N LEU A 76 8.76 -3.09 12.39
CA LEU A 76 7.65 -3.72 13.12
C LEU A 76 6.80 -2.72 13.92
N ASP A 77 7.41 -1.97 14.83
CA ASP A 77 6.68 -1.09 15.76
C ASP A 77 5.98 0.06 15.02
N ILE A 78 6.72 0.73 14.13
CA ILE A 78 6.21 1.85 13.33
C ILE A 78 5.16 1.35 12.33
N GLY A 79 5.36 0.18 11.73
CA GLY A 79 4.43 -0.41 10.78
C GLY A 79 3.06 -0.74 11.40
N ILE A 80 3.06 -1.28 12.62
CA ILE A 80 1.82 -1.53 13.37
C ILE A 80 1.09 -0.22 13.66
N GLU A 81 1.80 0.82 14.11
CA GLU A 81 1.20 2.14 14.35
C GLU A 81 0.64 2.75 13.04
N ALA A 82 1.39 2.65 11.95
CA ALA A 82 0.98 3.14 10.63
C ALA A 82 -0.33 2.49 10.17
N PHE A 83 -0.49 1.18 10.39
CA PHE A 83 -1.72 0.48 10.06
C PHE A 83 -2.93 1.05 10.82
N TYR A 84 -2.82 1.28 12.13
CA TYR A 84 -3.93 1.88 12.88
C TYR A 84 -4.33 3.26 12.35
N LYS A 85 -3.34 4.09 11.99
CA LYS A 85 -3.60 5.39 11.37
C LYS A 85 -4.22 5.27 9.98
N ILE A 86 -3.85 4.26 9.20
CA ILE A 86 -4.50 3.94 7.93
C ILE A 86 -5.98 3.64 8.12
N VAL A 87 -6.34 2.82 9.12
CA VAL A 87 -7.73 2.50 9.44
C VAL A 87 -8.53 3.76 9.81
N GLU A 88 -7.91 4.73 10.49
CA GLU A 88 -8.54 6.03 10.75
C GLU A 88 -8.75 6.83 9.45
N ILE A 89 -7.72 6.90 8.60
CA ILE A 89 -7.75 7.62 7.32
C ILE A 89 -8.78 7.03 6.36
N GLN A 90 -8.97 5.70 6.35
CA GLN A 90 -9.97 5.03 5.52
C GLN A 90 -11.40 5.51 5.82
N LYS A 91 -11.70 5.91 7.06
CA LYS A 91 -13.02 6.47 7.40
C LYS A 91 -13.28 7.80 6.69
N GLU A 92 -12.23 8.47 6.22
CA GLU A 92 -12.26 9.71 5.45
C GLU A 92 -11.98 9.47 3.94
N SER A 93 -12.05 8.20 3.48
CA SER A 93 -11.50 7.65 2.23
C SER A 93 -11.65 8.49 0.96
N TYR A 94 -12.78 9.18 0.78
CA TYR A 94 -13.08 9.96 -0.42
C TYR A 94 -12.31 11.29 -0.52
N LYS A 95 -11.63 11.75 0.54
CA LYS A 95 -10.90 13.03 0.57
C LYS A 95 -9.38 12.89 0.49
N ASN A 96 -8.84 11.68 0.57
CA ASN A 96 -7.39 11.50 0.62
C ASN A 96 -6.83 11.25 -0.80
N PRO A 97 -6.09 12.21 -1.39
CA PRO A 97 -5.52 12.05 -2.73
C PRO A 97 -4.50 10.90 -2.80
N GLY A 98 -3.87 10.52 -1.68
CA GLY A 98 -2.98 9.37 -1.61
C GLY A 98 -3.69 8.06 -1.93
N ILE A 99 -4.91 7.86 -1.42
CA ILE A 99 -5.70 6.64 -1.68
C ILE A 99 -5.98 6.49 -3.17
N MET A 100 -6.46 7.55 -3.81
CA MET A 100 -6.76 7.53 -5.24
C MET A 100 -5.50 7.26 -6.07
N GLN A 101 -4.38 7.92 -5.74
CA GLN A 101 -3.14 7.75 -6.47
C GLN A 101 -2.56 6.34 -6.31
N GLY A 102 -2.57 5.81 -5.08
CA GLY A 102 -2.10 4.45 -4.79
C GLY A 102 -2.89 3.40 -5.57
N GLY A 103 -4.22 3.50 -5.58
CA GLY A 103 -5.07 2.57 -6.32
C GLY A 103 -4.84 2.63 -7.83
N GLN A 104 -4.68 3.83 -8.39
CA GLN A 104 -4.37 3.99 -9.81
C GLN A 104 -2.99 3.44 -10.18
N ASP A 105 -1.99 3.60 -9.32
CA ASP A 105 -0.64 3.07 -9.54
C ASP A 105 -0.60 1.54 -9.45
N ALA A 106 -1.37 0.93 -8.55
CA ALA A 106 -1.55 -0.52 -8.49
C ALA A 106 -2.15 -1.06 -9.79
N ILE A 107 -3.21 -0.42 -10.31
CA ILE A 107 -3.83 -0.79 -11.59
C ILE A 107 -2.83 -0.62 -12.74
N ASN A 108 -2.04 0.46 -12.76
CA ASN A 108 -1.04 0.68 -13.80
C ASN A 108 0.04 -0.41 -13.79
N LEU A 109 0.55 -0.74 -12.59
CA LEU A 109 1.54 -1.80 -12.41
C LEU A 109 1.03 -3.14 -12.95
N LEU A 110 -0.20 -3.53 -12.62
CA LEU A 110 -0.80 -4.79 -13.07
C LEU A 110 -1.05 -4.83 -14.58
N ASN A 111 -1.28 -3.67 -15.20
CA ASN A 111 -1.43 -3.54 -16.64
C ASN A 111 -0.07 -3.47 -17.39
N GLY A 112 1.05 -3.70 -16.71
CA GLY A 112 2.39 -3.60 -17.30
C GLY A 112 2.76 -2.16 -17.71
N LYS A 113 2.04 -1.16 -17.20
CA LYS A 113 2.38 0.24 -17.37
C LYS A 113 3.32 0.64 -16.25
N THR A 114 4.24 1.55 -16.54
CA THR A 114 5.05 2.18 -15.51
C THR A 114 4.09 2.86 -14.51
N PRO A 115 4.12 2.50 -13.22
CA PRO A 115 3.37 3.24 -12.21
C PRO A 115 3.79 4.71 -12.24
N SER A 116 2.91 5.62 -11.87
CA SER A 116 3.35 7.00 -11.71
C SER A 116 4.42 7.07 -10.62
N LEU A 117 5.20 8.14 -10.59
CA LEU A 117 6.20 8.33 -9.54
C LEU A 117 5.57 8.43 -8.14
N GLY A 118 4.23 8.42 -7.97
CA GLY A 118 3.53 8.20 -6.70
C GLY A 118 4.15 8.94 -5.52
N LEU A 119 4.67 8.20 -4.54
CA LEU A 119 5.37 8.72 -3.36
C LEU A 119 6.64 9.49 -3.71
N THR A 120 7.46 9.00 -4.64
CA THR A 120 8.63 9.73 -5.15
C THR A 120 8.22 11.10 -5.67
N LYS A 121 7.08 11.22 -6.35
CA LYS A 121 6.59 12.54 -6.79
C LYS A 121 6.22 13.42 -5.61
N HIS A 122 5.46 12.88 -4.66
CA HIS A 122 5.04 13.57 -3.44
C HIS A 122 6.20 14.08 -2.58
N TYR A 123 7.35 13.40 -2.61
CA TYR A 123 8.51 13.78 -1.80
C TYR A 123 9.60 14.55 -2.56
N LEU A 124 9.79 14.33 -3.86
CA LEU A 124 10.82 15.03 -4.66
C LEU A 124 10.32 16.33 -5.29
N PHE A 125 9.02 16.49 -5.52
CA PHE A 125 8.44 17.67 -6.17
C PHE A 125 7.43 18.37 -5.25
N LYS A 126 7.71 18.36 -3.95
CA LYS A 126 6.91 19.09 -2.96
C LYS A 126 7.13 20.59 -3.17
N ASP A 127 6.25 21.20 -3.96
CA ASP A 127 6.08 22.67 -4.05
C ASP A 127 5.34 23.21 -2.81
#